data_AF-A0A8B7C6Q8-F1
#
_entry.id   AF-A0A8B7C6Q8-F1
#
_cell.length_a   1.000
_cell.length_b   1.000
_cell.length_c   1.000
_cell.angle_alpha   90.00
_cell.angle_beta   90.00
_cell.angle_gamma   90.00
#
_symmetry.space_group_name_H-M   'P 1'
#
loop_
_entity.id
_entity.type
_entity.pdbx_description
1 polymer ?
#
loop_
_entity_poly.entity_id
_entity_poly.type
_entity_poly.pdbx_seq_one_letter_code
_entity_poly.pdbx_strand_id
1 'polypeptide(L)'
;MASFSYRLLFLLLAVASSATAFQLGDGGGRKVGGRTEVPHVESNKEVQDLGLFCVEEYNQHLHGGGEVLTFLRVLAAERQVVSGIKYYLKIAARDGRERSFDAVVVVKPWLKSRSLLSFAPSAHR
;
A
#
# COMPACT_ATOMS: atom_id res chain seq x y z
N MET A 1 12.53 27.41 -21.56
CA MET A 1 13.71 26.54 -21.39
C MET A 1 14.67 27.26 -20.46
N ALA A 2 14.68 26.88 -19.17
CA ALA A 2 15.58 27.46 -18.18
C ALA A 2 16.57 26.38 -17.74
N SER A 3 17.84 26.74 -17.85
CA SER A 3 19.03 25.91 -17.71
C SER A 3 19.32 25.52 -16.26
N PHE A 4 19.90 24.32 -16.10
CA PHE A 4 20.65 23.84 -14.95
C PHE A 4 21.60 24.88 -14.35
N SER A 5 21.68 24.94 -13.02
CA SER A 5 22.94 25.26 -12.32
C SER A 5 22.94 24.70 -10.88
N TYR A 6 23.54 23.52 -10.72
CA TYR A 6 23.85 22.89 -9.44
C TYR A 6 25.35 23.03 -9.19
N ARG A 7 25.86 24.23 -8.83
CA ARG A 7 27.31 24.46 -8.63
C ARG A 7 27.69 25.64 -7.71
N LEU A 8 27.06 25.81 -6.54
CA LEU A 8 27.63 26.73 -5.54
C LEU A 8 27.28 26.43 -4.08
N LEU A 9 27.48 25.19 -3.63
CA LEU A 9 27.61 24.95 -2.17
C LEU A 9 28.33 23.63 -1.86
N PHE A 10 29.58 23.50 -2.32
CA PHE A 10 30.48 22.42 -1.91
C PHE A 10 31.87 23.01 -1.65
N LEU A 11 32.17 23.29 -0.38
CA LEU A 11 33.46 23.62 0.28
C LEU A 11 33.05 24.29 1.61
N LEU A 12 33.40 23.89 2.83
CA LEU A 12 34.49 23.16 3.48
C LEU A 12 33.88 22.55 4.77
N LEU A 13 34.37 21.51 5.44
CA LEU A 13 35.71 21.33 5.98
C LEU A 13 35.78 19.91 6.59
N ALA A 14 36.85 19.19 6.31
CA ALA A 14 37.16 17.92 6.97
C ALA A 14 37.73 18.16 8.37
N VAL A 15 37.26 17.41 9.38
CA VAL A 15 38.01 17.16 10.62
C VAL A 15 37.86 15.68 10.98
N ALA A 16 39.01 15.06 11.25
CA ALA A 16 39.21 13.64 11.46
C ALA A 16 38.98 13.20 12.93
N SER A 17 38.67 11.91 13.07
CA SER A 17 39.00 11.01 14.20
C SER A 17 38.47 11.30 15.60
N SER A 18 37.54 10.45 16.07
CA SER A 18 37.82 9.48 17.16
C SER A 18 36.56 8.64 17.44
N ALA A 19 36.73 7.32 17.51
CA ALA A 19 35.69 6.41 17.93
C ALA A 19 35.39 6.60 19.42
N THR A 20 34.27 7.24 19.72
CA THR A 20 33.64 7.20 21.05
C THR A 20 32.20 6.77 20.86
N ALA A 21 31.88 5.59 21.40
CA ALA A 21 30.51 5.10 21.50
C ALA A 21 29.66 6.14 22.26
N PHE A 22 28.73 6.76 21.55
CA PHE A 22 27.70 7.61 22.12
C PHE A 22 26.36 6.97 21.79
N GLN A 23 25.87 6.17 22.75
CA GLN A 23 24.45 5.86 22.87
C GLN A 23 23.72 7.18 23.06
N LEU A 24 22.84 7.57 22.14
CA LEU A 24 21.78 8.55 22.39
C LEU A 24 20.75 8.60 21.25
N GLY A 25 19.50 8.28 21.62
CA GLY A 25 18.28 8.70 20.93
C GLY A 25 17.85 7.82 19.76
N ASP A 26 16.80 7.03 19.98
CA ASP A 26 15.86 6.60 18.94
C ASP A 26 15.26 7.86 18.28
N GLY A 27 16.03 8.43 17.35
CA GLY A 27 15.59 9.44 16.41
C GLY A 27 14.67 8.78 15.40
N GLY A 28 13.51 8.31 15.88
CA GLY A 28 12.39 7.84 15.10
C GLY A 28 11.78 8.99 14.31
N GLY A 29 12.57 9.57 13.40
CA GLY A 29 12.06 10.44 12.35
C GLY A 29 11.02 9.62 11.59
N ARG A 30 9.74 9.93 11.81
CA ARG A 30 8.62 9.34 11.07
C ARG A 30 8.96 9.48 9.59
N LYS A 31 9.41 8.39 8.97
CA LYS A 31 9.66 8.35 7.53
C LYS A 31 8.33 8.61 6.84
N VAL A 32 8.13 9.83 6.37
CA VAL A 32 6.97 10.18 5.56
C VAL A 32 7.05 9.41 4.25
N GLY A 33 5.96 8.73 3.87
CA GLY A 33 5.89 7.89 2.66
C GLY A 33 5.93 6.36 2.90
N GLY A 34 6.15 5.92 4.14
CA GLY A 34 6.01 4.50 4.53
C GLY A 34 4.55 4.03 4.54
N ARG A 35 4.35 2.71 4.42
CA ARG A 35 3.02 2.11 4.61
C ARG A 35 2.56 2.31 6.06
N THR A 36 1.29 2.62 6.24
CA THR A 36 0.67 2.79 7.55
C THR A 36 -0.52 1.84 7.65
N GLU A 37 -0.60 1.08 8.73
CA GLU A 37 -1.75 0.21 9.02
C GLU A 37 -3.05 1.03 9.10
N VAL A 38 -4.14 0.44 8.62
CA VAL A 38 -5.50 0.96 8.79
C VAL A 38 -6.17 0.14 9.90
N PRO A 39 -6.45 0.72 11.08
CA PRO A 39 -7.04 -0.02 12.18
C PRO A 39 -8.54 -0.28 11.94
N HIS A 40 -9.08 -1.28 12.66
CA HIS A 40 -10.51 -1.61 12.69
C HIS A 40 -11.14 -1.85 11.30
N VAL A 41 -10.43 -2.58 10.44
CA VAL A 41 -10.84 -2.84 9.06
C VAL A 41 -12.23 -3.46 8.93
N GLU A 42 -12.62 -4.34 9.85
CA GLU A 42 -13.92 -5.02 9.81
C GLU A 42 -15.10 -4.03 9.91
N SER A 43 -14.97 -2.99 10.73
CA SER A 43 -16.00 -1.94 10.87
C SER A 43 -15.84 -0.78 9.89
N ASN A 44 -14.72 -0.71 9.17
CA ASN A 44 -14.42 0.39 8.26
C ASN A 44 -15.10 0.16 6.90
N LYS A 45 -16.27 0.77 6.70
CA LYS A 45 -17.07 0.64 5.46
C LYS A 45 -16.28 0.98 4.20
N GLU A 46 -15.48 2.05 4.21
CA GLU A 46 -14.70 2.45 3.02
C GLU A 46 -13.67 1.38 2.64
N VAL A 47 -13.04 0.75 3.62
CA VAL A 47 -12.08 -0.34 3.38
C VAL A 47 -12.80 -1.60 2.91
N GLN A 48 -13.96 -1.93 3.49
CA GLN A 48 -14.78 -3.07 3.03
C GLN A 48 -15.25 -2.87 1.59
N ASP A 49 -15.70 -1.67 1.23
CA ASP A 49 -16.11 -1.32 -0.14
C ASP A 49 -14.95 -1.40 -1.13
N LEU A 50 -13.73 -1.05 -0.71
CA LEU A 50 -12.53 -1.25 -1.53
C LEU A 50 -12.22 -2.74 -1.72
N GLY A 51 -12.39 -3.54 -0.68
CA GLY A 51 -12.26 -4.99 -0.76
C GLY A 51 -13.24 -5.62 -1.74
N LEU A 52 -14.51 -5.23 -1.67
CA LEU A 52 -15.55 -5.65 -2.61
C LEU A 52 -15.20 -5.27 -4.04
N PHE A 53 -14.83 -4.00 -4.27
CA PHE A 53 -14.38 -3.52 -5.58
C PHE A 53 -13.24 -4.37 -6.15
N CYS A 54 -12.24 -4.74 -5.34
CA CYS A 54 -11.13 -5.56 -5.81
C CYS A 54 -11.57 -6.94 -6.30
N VAL A 55 -12.52 -7.57 -5.60
CA VAL A 55 -13.05 -8.89 -5.98
C VAL A 55 -13.91 -8.80 -7.23
N GLU A 56 -14.78 -7.79 -7.32
CA GLU A 56 -15.62 -7.56 -8.50
C GLU A 56 -14.80 -7.29 -9.75
N GLU A 57 -13.80 -6.40 -9.64
CA GLU A 57 -12.89 -6.08 -10.75
C GLU A 57 -12.12 -7.34 -11.18
N TYR A 58 -11.56 -8.11 -10.24
CA TYR A 58 -10.90 -9.38 -10.56
C TYR A 58 -11.83 -10.34 -11.33
N ASN A 59 -13.07 -10.50 -10.87
CA ASN A 59 -14.05 -11.38 -11.52
C ASN A 59 -14.40 -10.92 -12.94
N GLN A 60 -14.46 -9.61 -13.19
CA GLN A 60 -14.73 -9.08 -14.53
C GLN A 60 -13.63 -9.44 -15.54
N HIS A 61 -12.37 -9.56 -15.10
CA HIS A 61 -11.22 -9.90 -15.95
C HIS A 61 -11.02 -11.42 -16.16
N LEU A 62 -11.84 -12.29 -15.54
CA LEU A 62 -11.68 -13.76 -15.63
C LEU A 62 -12.00 -14.36 -17.00
N HIS A 63 -12.65 -13.62 -17.92
CA HIS A 63 -13.03 -14.06 -19.28
C HIS A 63 -13.66 -15.48 -19.36
N GLY A 64 -14.30 -15.96 -18.28
CA GLY A 64 -14.92 -17.29 -18.20
C GLY A 64 -13.98 -18.48 -17.94
N GLY A 65 -12.68 -18.25 -17.71
CA GLY A 65 -11.69 -19.31 -17.50
C GLY A 65 -11.35 -19.64 -16.04
N GLY A 66 -11.81 -18.83 -15.07
CA GLY A 66 -11.48 -19.00 -13.65
C GLY A 66 -12.70 -19.03 -12.73
N GLU A 67 -12.46 -19.43 -11.47
CA GLU A 67 -13.50 -19.49 -10.45
C GLU A 67 -13.91 -18.08 -9.99
N VAL A 68 -15.22 -17.79 -10.04
CA VAL A 68 -15.79 -16.53 -9.58
C VAL A 68 -15.73 -16.47 -8.06
N LEU A 69 -15.10 -15.42 -7.53
CA LEU A 69 -14.92 -15.22 -6.11
C LEU A 69 -16.10 -14.43 -5.52
N THR A 70 -16.62 -14.87 -4.39
CA THR A 70 -17.57 -14.08 -3.56
C THR A 70 -16.80 -13.36 -2.46
N PHE A 71 -16.89 -12.03 -2.40
CA PHE A 71 -16.29 -11.23 -1.34
C PHE A 71 -16.91 -11.58 0.03
N LEU A 72 -16.08 -11.70 1.07
CA LEU A 72 -16.53 -11.92 2.45
C LEU A 72 -16.23 -10.71 3.35
N ARG A 73 -14.94 -10.38 3.50
CA ARG A 73 -14.47 -9.26 4.33
C ARG A 73 -13.02 -8.91 4.05
N VAL A 74 -12.62 -7.68 4.37
CA VAL A 74 -11.21 -7.30 4.50
C VAL A 74 -10.69 -7.72 5.89
N LEU A 75 -9.58 -8.46 5.90
CA LEU A 75 -8.91 -8.98 7.10
C LEU A 75 -7.82 -8.04 7.62
N ALA A 76 -7.12 -7.34 6.73
CA ALA A 76 -6.09 -6.37 7.07
C ALA A 76 -5.94 -5.34 5.96
N ALA A 77 -5.49 -4.14 6.31
CA ALA A 77 -5.23 -3.10 5.33
C ALA A 77 -4.05 -2.22 5.75
N GLU A 78 -3.22 -1.86 4.78
CA GLU A 78 -2.24 -0.79 4.89
C GLU A 78 -2.53 0.26 3.82
N ARG A 79 -2.19 1.52 4.10
CA ARG A 79 -2.27 2.61 3.13
C ARG A 79 -0.93 3.31 2.94
N GLN A 80 -0.74 3.87 1.75
CA GLN A 80 0.43 4.65 1.40
C GLN A 80 0.03 5.82 0.49
N VAL A 81 0.50 7.02 0.83
CA VAL A 81 0.30 8.22 0.00
C VAL A 81 1.27 8.18 -1.18
N VAL A 82 0.74 8.33 -2.39
CA VAL A 82 1.46 8.37 -3.68
C VAL A 82 0.86 9.51 -4.53
N SER A 83 0.87 9.41 -5.86
CA SER A 83 -0.05 10.19 -6.72
C SER A 83 -1.49 9.64 -6.60
N GLY A 84 -2.03 9.64 -5.38
CA GLY A 84 -3.22 8.90 -4.97
C GLY A 84 -3.05 8.28 -3.58
N ILE A 85 -3.97 7.40 -3.20
CA ILE A 85 -3.84 6.56 -2.00
C ILE A 85 -3.79 5.12 -2.46
N LYS A 86 -2.66 4.46 -2.22
CA LYS A 86 -2.49 3.03 -2.48
C LYS A 86 -2.89 2.26 -1.23
N TYR A 87 -3.85 1.35 -1.36
CA TYR A 87 -4.23 0.40 -0.33
C TYR A 87 -3.65 -0.98 -0.65
N TYR A 88 -3.12 -1.63 0.37
CA TYR A 88 -2.70 -3.03 0.36
C TYR A 88 -3.67 -3.77 1.26
N LEU A 89 -4.52 -4.61 0.67
CA LEU A 89 -5.60 -5.28 1.36
C LEU A 89 -5.32 -6.78 1.43
N LYS A 90 -5.58 -7.38 2.59
CA LYS A 90 -5.76 -8.82 2.71
C LYS A 90 -7.27 -9.09 2.78
N ILE A 91 -7.79 -9.85 1.83
CA ILE A 91 -9.23 -10.05 1.61
C ILE A 91 -9.56 -11.53 1.80
N ALA A 92 -10.59 -11.82 2.59
CA ALA A 92 -11.25 -13.12 2.58
C ALA A 92 -12.29 -13.15 1.47
N ALA A 93 -12.21 -14.16 0.59
CA ALA A 93 -13.19 -14.41 -0.45
C ALA A 93 -13.44 -15.93 -0.59
N ARG A 94 -14.52 -16.31 -1.27
CA ARG A 94 -14.97 -17.71 -1.38
C ARG A 94 -15.18 -18.16 -2.82
N ASP A 95 -14.66 -19.34 -3.13
CA ASP A 95 -14.99 -20.18 -4.29
C ASP A 95 -15.17 -21.63 -3.83
N GLY A 96 -16.36 -21.92 -3.29
CA GLY A 96 -16.63 -23.18 -2.58
C GLY A 96 -16.00 -23.26 -1.18
N ARG A 97 -14.79 -22.72 -0.96
CA ARG A 97 -14.15 -22.57 0.35
C ARG A 97 -13.61 -21.15 0.58
N GLU A 98 -13.51 -20.73 1.83
CA GLU A 98 -12.90 -19.44 2.19
C GLU A 98 -11.39 -19.50 1.92
N ARG A 99 -10.88 -18.51 1.19
CA ARG A 99 -9.47 -18.30 0.88
C ARG A 99 -9.10 -16.83 1.11
N SER A 100 -7.82 -16.58 1.36
CA SER A 100 -7.29 -15.22 1.51
C SER A 100 -6.58 -14.77 0.24
N PHE A 101 -6.72 -13.49 -0.09
CA PHE A 101 -6.12 -12.85 -1.26
C PHE A 101 -5.44 -11.55 -0.86
N ASP A 102 -4.29 -11.27 -1.47
CA ASP A 102 -3.65 -9.98 -1.36
C ASP A 102 -4.02 -9.13 -2.58
N ALA A 103 -4.53 -7.93 -2.32
CA ALA A 103 -4.93 -6.97 -3.34
C ALA A 103 -4.20 -5.64 -3.16
N VAL A 104 -3.88 -5.00 -4.28
CA VAL A 104 -3.33 -3.63 -4.29
C VAL A 104 -4.22 -2.77 -5.17
N VAL A 105 -4.81 -1.73 -4.58
CA VAL A 105 -5.71 -0.80 -5.27
C VAL A 105 -5.25 0.64 -5.06
N VAL A 106 -5.28 1.45 -6.12
CA VAL A 106 -5.00 2.88 -6.04
C VAL A 106 -6.30 3.66 -6.18
N VAL A 107 -6.54 4.56 -5.25
CA VAL A 107 -7.68 5.47 -5.22
C VAL A 107 -7.19 6.89 -5.50
N LYS A 108 -7.86 7.59 -6.41
CA LYS A 108 -7.67 9.03 -6.66
C LYS A 108 -9.01 9.75 -6.41
N PRO A 109 -9.28 10.22 -5.18
CA PRO A 109 -10.57 10.80 -4.82
C PRO A 109 -10.98 11.98 -5.70
N TRP A 110 -10.03 12.84 -6.07
CA TRP A 110 -10.27 14.01 -6.94
C TRP A 110 -10.66 13.64 -8.37
N LEU A 111 -10.44 12.40 -8.80
CA LEU A 111 -10.89 11.88 -10.10
C LEU A 111 -12.04 10.87 -9.96
N LYS A 112 -12.52 10.60 -8.74
CA LYS A 112 -13.47 9.52 -8.43
C LYS A 112 -13.05 8.17 -9.04
N SER A 113 -11.74 7.91 -9.10
CA SER A 113 -11.15 6.75 -9.78
C SER A 113 -10.57 5.76 -8.77
N ARG A 114 -10.80 4.48 -9.03
CA ARG A 114 -10.20 3.32 -8.35
C ARG A 114 -9.59 2.42 -9.42
N SER A 115 -8.39 1.91 -9.19
CA SER A 115 -7.71 1.02 -10.13
C SER A 115 -7.04 -0.12 -9.37
N LEU A 116 -7.46 -1.35 -9.66
CA LEU A 116 -6.86 -2.56 -9.15
C LEU A 116 -5.53 -2.80 -9.88
N LEU A 117 -4.43 -2.86 -9.13
CA LEU A 117 -3.08 -3.09 -9.67
C LEU A 117 -2.68 -4.56 -9.62
N SER A 118 -3.11 -5.27 -8.58
CA SER A 118 -2.83 -6.69 -8.42
C SER A 118 -3.87 -7.34 -7.52
N PHE A 119 -4.18 -8.61 -7.81
CA PHE A 119 -5.02 -9.47 -6.98
C PHE A 119 -4.49 -10.90 -7.10
N ALA A 120 -4.06 -11.51 -6.00
CA ALA A 120 -3.47 -12.84 -6.01
C ALA A 120 -3.78 -13.59 -4.71
N PRO A 121 -3.78 -14.94 -4.72
CA PRO A 121 -3.87 -15.72 -3.48
C PRO A 121 -2.80 -15.30 -2.48
N SER A 122 -3.21 -15.10 -1.22
CA SER A 122 -2.30 -14.69 -0.15
C SER A 122 -1.48 -15.89 0.31
N ALA A 123 -0.15 -15.73 0.37
CA ALA A 123 0.71 -16.74 0.95
C ALA A 123 0.43 -16.85 2.47
N HIS A 124 0.33 -18.07 2.99
CA HIS A 124 0.38 -18.28 4.45
C HIS A 124 1.73 -17.79 4.95
N ARG A 125 1.74 -16.71 5.72
CA ARG A 125 2.88 -16.25 6.49
C ARG A 125 2.42 -15.99 7.91
#